data_AF-A0A0G0FSI0-F1
#
_entry.id   AF-A0A0G0FSI0-F1
#
_cell.length_a   1.000
_cell.length_b   1.000
_cell.length_c   1.000
_cell.angle_alpha   90.00
_cell.angle_beta   90.00
_cell.angle_gamma   90.00
#
_symmetry.space_group_name_H-M   'P 1'
#
loop_
_entity.id
_entity.type
_entity.pdbx_description
1 polymer ?
#
loop_
_entity_poly.entity_id
_entity_poly.type
_entity_poly.pdbx_seq_one_letter_code
_entity_poly.pdbx_strand_id
1 'polypeptide(L)'
;KQGLKFSILQKVLNMQNTKTVQLTHIQEESIKDILLKLKWREEKSNNEYVKLRMKSYLGSAAMLYTSGKLVLQGNEDFSNILGETSEVGNKTLVPHLGVDEVGKGDYFGPLVVVSCFVNPENVDIFEKIGVGDSKKFSDKKIIEMYEQLKDYEYYYVSIVMPVEYSDLQKETGNVAILLARQHSKVIEMGLGDLKSKNIECNTVVIDQFSNSKSRILNELGKMGQGADIDQHHKGESDIAVAAASVLARGVFLKEMEKMSKAYGFDFPKGATHVIGKGNEFVKKYGMSELKNVAKISFKTTKAIKI
;
A
#
# COMPACT_ATOMS: atom_id res chain seq x y z
N LYS A 1 0.20 53.72 -23.06
CA LYS A 1 0.55 52.36 -23.53
C LYS A 1 1.86 51.79 -22.95
N GLN A 2 2.72 52.57 -22.26
CA GLN A 2 3.92 52.05 -21.57
C GLN A 2 3.64 51.46 -20.17
N GLY A 3 2.63 51.96 -19.44
CA GLY A 3 2.30 51.43 -18.10
C GLY A 3 1.72 50.00 -18.07
N LEU A 4 1.02 49.58 -19.14
CA LEU A 4 0.43 48.24 -19.22
C LEU A 4 1.45 47.13 -19.56
N LYS A 5 2.56 47.48 -20.24
CA LYS A 5 3.66 46.53 -20.52
C LYS A 5 4.51 46.26 -19.28
N PHE A 6 4.70 47.26 -18.40
CA PHE A 6 5.40 47.07 -17.13
C PHE A 6 4.61 46.16 -16.16
N SER A 7 3.29 46.31 -16.08
CA SER A 7 2.49 45.45 -15.17
C SER A 7 2.37 43.99 -15.61
N ILE A 8 2.53 43.72 -16.91
CA ILE A 8 2.55 42.35 -17.46
C ILE A 8 3.94 41.72 -17.25
N LEU A 9 5.04 42.46 -17.49
CA LEU A 9 6.39 41.97 -17.17
C LEU A 9 6.53 41.67 -15.67
N GLN A 10 5.94 42.50 -14.81
CA GLN A 10 6.00 42.32 -13.36
C GLN A 10 5.08 41.20 -12.84
N LYS A 11 4.01 40.85 -13.59
CA LYS A 11 3.18 39.66 -13.33
C LYS A 11 3.85 38.36 -13.80
N VAL A 12 4.65 38.39 -14.86
CA VAL A 12 5.41 37.22 -15.33
C VAL A 12 6.59 36.90 -14.40
N LEU A 13 7.14 37.91 -13.69
CA LEU A 13 8.21 37.75 -12.70
C LEU A 13 7.76 37.21 -11.32
N ASN A 14 6.47 36.93 -11.12
CA ASN A 14 5.89 36.58 -9.82
C ASN A 14 5.18 35.21 -9.78
N MET A 15 5.61 34.25 -10.61
CA MET A 15 5.19 32.85 -10.45
C MET A 15 6.13 32.15 -9.47
N GLN A 16 5.81 32.20 -8.17
CA GLN A 16 6.38 31.28 -7.20
C GLN A 16 5.83 29.89 -7.50
N ASN A 17 6.59 29.10 -8.27
CA ASN A 17 6.32 27.69 -8.42
C ASN A 17 6.63 27.00 -7.10
N THR A 18 5.64 26.28 -6.56
CA THR A 18 5.86 25.35 -5.47
C THR A 18 5.52 23.96 -5.96
N LYS A 19 6.50 23.05 -5.92
CA LYS A 19 6.31 21.64 -6.19
C LYS A 19 6.59 20.86 -4.91
N THR A 20 5.81 19.82 -4.69
CA THR A 20 5.92 18.97 -3.51
C THR A 20 5.80 17.53 -3.96
N VAL A 21 6.72 16.69 -3.50
CA VAL A 21 6.75 15.27 -3.80
C VAL A 21 7.10 14.50 -2.52
N GLN A 22 6.50 13.33 -2.35
CA GLN A 22 6.87 12.39 -1.30
C GLN A 22 7.98 11.50 -1.86
N LEU A 23 9.17 11.55 -1.29
CA LEU A 23 10.29 10.73 -1.71
C LEU A 23 10.26 9.36 -1.03
N THR A 24 10.75 8.34 -1.74
CA THR A 24 11.14 7.05 -1.15
C THR A 24 12.49 7.18 -0.43
N HIS A 25 12.87 6.19 0.39
CA HIS A 25 14.14 6.24 1.13
C HIS A 25 15.36 6.39 0.20
N ILE A 26 15.36 5.67 -0.92
CA ILE A 26 16.40 5.73 -1.96
C ILE A 26 16.47 7.12 -2.60
N GLN A 27 15.32 7.70 -2.93
CA GLN A 27 15.26 9.04 -3.51
C GLN A 27 15.79 10.09 -2.51
N GLU A 28 15.48 9.95 -1.21
CA GLU A 28 16.04 10.83 -0.18
C GLU A 28 17.56 10.77 -0.08
N GLU A 29 18.17 9.61 -0.27
CA GLU A 29 19.62 9.47 -0.27
C GLU A 29 20.25 10.17 -1.49
N SER A 30 19.57 10.12 -2.63
CA SER A 30 20.07 10.68 -3.89
C SER A 30 19.84 12.19 -4.07
N ILE A 31 18.82 12.77 -3.42
CA ILE A 31 18.38 14.14 -3.72
C ILE A 31 19.47 15.18 -3.45
N LYS A 32 20.32 14.94 -2.45
CA LYS A 32 21.46 15.82 -2.15
C LYS A 32 22.43 15.86 -3.33
N ASP A 33 22.77 14.70 -3.89
CA ASP A 33 23.72 14.60 -5.00
C ASP A 33 23.14 15.20 -6.29
N ILE A 34 21.85 15.00 -6.56
CA ILE A 34 21.14 15.62 -7.69
C ILE A 34 21.23 17.15 -7.58
N LEU A 35 20.87 17.71 -6.42
CA LEU A 35 20.89 19.15 -6.19
C LEU A 35 22.32 19.72 -6.26
N LEU A 36 23.33 19.01 -5.75
CA LEU A 36 24.73 19.39 -5.86
C LEU A 36 25.22 19.42 -7.31
N LYS A 37 24.86 18.45 -8.15
CA LYS A 37 25.17 18.45 -9.60
C LYS A 37 24.61 19.68 -10.31
N LEU A 38 23.41 20.11 -9.88
CA LEU A 38 22.76 21.33 -10.37
C LEU A 38 23.28 22.61 -9.70
N LYS A 39 24.39 22.53 -8.95
CA LYS A 39 25.07 23.64 -8.26
C LYS A 39 24.22 24.33 -7.19
N TRP A 40 23.24 23.63 -6.63
CA TRP A 40 22.55 24.09 -5.42
C TRP A 40 23.50 24.00 -4.22
N ARG A 41 23.32 24.90 -3.26
CA ARG A 41 24.17 25.01 -2.08
C ARG A 41 23.39 24.69 -0.83
N GLU A 42 23.99 23.91 0.05
CA GLU A 42 23.40 23.58 1.34
C GLU A 42 23.35 24.84 2.23
N GLU A 43 22.21 25.06 2.88
CA GLU A 43 22.01 26.11 3.87
C GLU A 43 21.57 25.47 5.18
N LYS A 44 21.99 26.05 6.30
CA LYS A 44 21.49 25.61 7.61
C LYS A 44 19.98 25.90 7.70
N SER A 45 19.27 24.97 8.33
CA SER A 45 17.88 25.16 8.75
C SER A 45 17.84 25.15 10.27
N ASN A 46 17.07 26.06 10.85
CA ASN A 46 16.81 26.09 12.30
C ASN A 46 15.60 25.21 12.67
N ASN A 47 14.97 24.56 11.69
CA ASN A 47 13.82 23.69 11.88
C ASN A 47 14.29 22.23 12.04
N GLU A 48 14.00 21.64 13.21
CA GLU A 48 14.37 20.26 13.57
C GLU A 48 13.78 19.18 12.66
N TYR A 49 12.69 19.50 11.96
CA TYR A 49 12.04 18.59 11.02
C TYR A 49 12.63 18.65 9.61
N VAL A 50 13.61 19.51 9.34
CA VAL A 50 14.23 19.66 8.02
C VAL A 50 15.55 18.90 7.99
N LYS A 51 15.57 17.78 7.26
CA LYS A 51 16.73 16.91 7.07
C LYS A 51 17.77 17.51 6.12
N LEU A 52 17.31 18.23 5.10
CA LEU A 52 18.18 18.91 4.12
C LEU A 52 17.52 20.21 3.66
N ARG A 53 18.29 21.30 3.62
CA ARG A 53 17.87 22.56 3.00
C ARG A 53 18.94 23.03 2.03
N MET A 54 18.54 23.28 0.79
CA MET A 54 19.43 23.76 -0.26
C MET A 54 18.83 24.95 -1.00
N LYS A 55 19.69 25.79 -1.57
CA LYS A 55 19.30 26.98 -2.31
C LYS A 55 19.98 27.02 -3.67
N SER A 56 19.22 27.34 -4.70
CA SER A 56 19.73 27.55 -6.05
C SER A 56 20.42 28.91 -6.18
N TYR A 57 21.18 29.09 -7.25
CA TYR A 57 21.78 30.38 -7.58
C TYR A 57 20.74 31.45 -7.96
N LEU A 58 19.55 31.04 -8.44
CA LEU A 58 18.42 31.93 -8.73
C LEU A 58 17.55 32.23 -7.49
N GLY A 59 17.88 31.64 -6.34
CA GLY A 59 17.23 31.94 -5.06
C GLY A 59 16.05 31.04 -4.71
N SER A 60 15.74 30.01 -5.50
CA SER A 60 14.77 28.99 -5.12
C SER A 60 15.31 28.12 -3.98
N ALA A 61 14.42 27.54 -3.19
CA ALA A 61 14.73 26.70 -2.05
C ALA A 61 14.20 25.27 -2.24
N ALA A 62 14.99 24.30 -1.76
CA ALA A 62 14.64 22.90 -1.67
C ALA A 62 14.72 22.50 -0.19
N MET A 63 13.65 21.91 0.33
CA MET A 63 13.56 21.47 1.73
C MET A 63 13.08 20.03 1.77
N LEU A 64 13.94 19.13 2.23
CA LEU A 64 13.58 17.75 2.55
C LEU A 64 13.26 17.66 4.04
N TYR A 65 12.07 17.18 4.36
CA TYR A 65 11.64 16.96 5.73
C TYR A 65 11.96 15.54 6.19
N THR A 66 12.04 15.34 7.50
CA THR A 66 12.22 14.01 8.13
C THR A 66 11.09 13.02 7.82
N SER A 67 9.95 13.49 7.31
CA SER A 67 8.87 12.66 6.79
C SER A 67 9.08 12.17 5.35
N GLY A 68 10.20 12.51 4.70
CA GLY A 68 10.48 12.21 3.29
C GLY A 68 9.82 13.15 2.28
N LYS A 69 9.10 14.18 2.76
CA LYS A 69 8.48 15.18 1.90
C LYS A 69 9.56 16.14 1.38
N LEU A 70 9.68 16.28 0.05
CA LEU A 70 10.50 17.30 -0.59
C LEU A 70 9.62 18.46 -1.05
N VAL A 71 10.00 19.69 -0.70
CA VAL A 71 9.36 20.93 -1.14
C VAL A 71 10.37 21.75 -1.95
N LEU A 72 10.04 22.02 -3.20
CA LEU A 72 10.79 22.91 -4.11
C LEU A 72 9.98 24.18 -4.30
N GLN A 73 10.56 25.34 -3.97
CA GLN A 73 9.87 26.62 -4.00
C GLN A 73 10.73 27.71 -4.62
N GLY A 74 10.21 28.41 -5.62
CA GLY A 74 10.86 29.57 -6.22
C GLY A 74 10.43 29.82 -7.66
N ASN A 75 11.22 30.61 -8.38
CA ASN A 75 10.88 31.07 -9.74
C ASN A 75 11.68 30.29 -10.80
N GLU A 76 11.86 28.99 -10.60
CA GLU A 76 12.57 28.09 -11.52
C GLU A 76 11.66 26.95 -11.99
N ASP A 77 12.05 26.30 -13.09
CA ASP A 77 11.47 25.03 -13.50
C ASP A 77 12.17 23.89 -12.75
N PHE A 78 11.38 23.06 -12.06
CA PHE A 78 11.85 21.95 -11.26
C PHE A 78 11.74 20.60 -11.98
N SER A 79 11.29 20.59 -13.24
CA SER A 79 11.03 19.35 -13.99
C SER A 79 12.26 18.45 -14.10
N ASN A 80 13.46 19.02 -14.25
CA ASN A 80 14.70 18.24 -14.29
C ASN A 80 15.04 17.60 -12.93
N ILE A 81 14.86 18.33 -11.82
CA ILE A 81 15.08 17.79 -10.47
C ILE A 81 14.11 16.64 -10.23
N LEU A 82 12.84 16.86 -10.55
CA LEU A 82 11.81 15.83 -10.39
C LEU A 82 12.07 14.64 -11.30
N GLY A 83 12.46 14.87 -12.56
CA GLY A 83 12.80 13.83 -13.53
C GLY A 83 14.00 12.98 -13.09
N GLU A 84 15.11 13.60 -12.69
CA GLU A 84 16.28 12.87 -12.17
C GLU A 84 15.96 12.12 -10.87
N THR A 85 15.15 12.70 -9.99
CA THR A 85 14.76 12.05 -8.73
C THR A 85 13.86 10.84 -8.99
N SER A 86 12.90 10.96 -9.92
CA SER A 86 12.09 9.83 -10.38
C SER A 86 12.95 8.77 -11.08
N GLU A 87 13.89 9.17 -11.93
CA GLU A 87 14.82 8.24 -12.57
C GLU A 87 15.70 7.49 -11.57
N VAL A 88 16.14 8.12 -10.47
CA VAL A 88 16.87 7.40 -9.42
C VAL A 88 15.94 6.41 -8.70
N GLY A 89 14.70 6.80 -8.41
CA GLY A 89 13.69 5.84 -7.92
C GLY A 89 13.57 4.62 -8.83
N ASN A 90 13.46 4.84 -10.15
CA ASN A 90 13.28 3.77 -11.14
C ASN A 90 14.56 2.97 -11.42
N LYS A 91 15.75 3.59 -11.45
CA LYS A 91 17.04 2.91 -11.69
C LYS A 91 17.57 2.13 -10.48
N THR A 92 17.05 2.38 -9.28
CA THR A 92 17.46 1.66 -8.06
C THR A 92 16.35 0.79 -7.46
N LEU A 93 15.15 0.79 -8.04
CA LEU A 93 14.09 -0.12 -7.65
C LEU A 93 14.49 -1.55 -8.01
N VAL A 94 14.86 -2.34 -7.01
CA VAL A 94 15.07 -3.77 -7.17
C VAL A 94 13.71 -4.43 -7.42
N PRO A 95 13.53 -5.27 -8.45
CA PRO A 95 12.28 -6.00 -8.64
C PRO A 95 11.92 -6.84 -7.42
N HIS A 96 10.73 -6.66 -6.88
CA HIS A 96 10.31 -7.35 -5.67
C HIS A 96 8.79 -7.54 -5.60
N LEU A 97 8.37 -8.50 -4.77
CA LEU A 97 6.97 -8.67 -4.38
C LEU A 97 6.70 -7.91 -3.09
N GLY A 98 5.62 -7.15 -3.03
CA GLY A 98 5.05 -6.64 -1.79
C GLY A 98 3.85 -7.48 -1.36
N VAL A 99 3.64 -7.66 -0.07
CA VAL A 99 2.53 -8.48 0.48
C VAL A 99 1.80 -7.74 1.59
N ASP A 100 0.47 -7.71 1.52
CA ASP A 100 -0.40 -7.11 2.55
C ASP A 100 -1.73 -7.88 2.69
N GLU A 101 -2.43 -7.67 3.80
CA GLU A 101 -3.72 -8.28 4.10
C GLU A 101 -4.82 -7.30 4.54
N VAL A 102 -6.07 -7.72 4.38
CA VAL A 102 -7.24 -7.05 4.93
C VAL A 102 -8.29 -8.06 5.40
N GLY A 103 -9.18 -7.65 6.31
CA GLY A 103 -10.29 -8.49 6.76
C GLY A 103 -9.98 -9.31 8.01
N LYS A 104 -8.72 -9.32 8.48
CA LYS A 104 -8.31 -9.99 9.73
C LYS A 104 -9.11 -9.51 10.95
N GLY A 105 -9.41 -8.21 11.01
CA GLY A 105 -10.14 -7.59 12.13
C GLY A 105 -11.65 -7.48 11.93
N ASP A 106 -12.15 -7.87 10.76
CA ASP A 106 -13.56 -7.76 10.38
C ASP A 106 -14.30 -9.04 10.73
N TYR A 107 -15.40 -8.91 11.46
CA TYR A 107 -16.21 -10.06 11.87
C TYR A 107 -16.91 -10.68 10.66
N PHE A 108 -17.56 -9.85 9.84
CA PHE A 108 -18.17 -10.27 8.59
C PHE A 108 -17.15 -10.28 7.44
N GLY A 109 -17.39 -11.14 6.46
CA GLY A 109 -16.63 -11.17 5.23
C GLY A 109 -15.30 -11.93 5.31
N PRO A 110 -14.56 -11.96 4.20
CA PRO A 110 -13.37 -12.79 4.06
C PRO A 110 -12.16 -12.23 4.83
N LEU A 111 -11.10 -13.02 4.89
CA LEU A 111 -9.73 -12.54 4.97
C LEU A 111 -9.17 -12.52 3.54
N VAL A 112 -8.52 -11.44 3.13
CA VAL A 112 -7.90 -11.31 1.81
C VAL A 112 -6.43 -11.00 2.00
N VAL A 113 -5.56 -11.78 1.35
CA VAL A 113 -4.12 -11.54 1.29
C VAL A 113 -3.73 -11.38 -0.17
N VAL A 114 -2.91 -10.38 -0.47
CA VAL A 114 -2.43 -10.12 -1.83
C VAL A 114 -0.92 -9.99 -1.84
N SER A 115 -0.28 -10.57 -2.84
CA SER A 115 1.07 -10.19 -3.25
C SER A 115 1.01 -9.42 -4.58
N CYS A 116 1.85 -8.41 -4.74
CA CYS A 116 1.94 -7.60 -5.97
C CYS A 116 3.41 -7.42 -6.33
N PHE A 117 3.78 -7.74 -7.56
CA PHE A 117 5.14 -7.55 -8.06
C PHE A 117 5.29 -6.14 -8.61
N VAL A 118 6.43 -5.50 -8.36
CA VAL A 118 6.79 -4.23 -8.97
C VAL A 118 8.25 -4.30 -9.45
N ASN A 119 8.50 -3.72 -10.61
CA ASN A 119 9.83 -3.59 -11.20
C ASN A 119 9.99 -2.18 -11.83
N PRO A 120 11.19 -1.81 -12.29
CA PRO A 120 11.42 -0.51 -12.94
C PRO A 120 10.55 -0.23 -14.18
N GLU A 121 10.04 -1.26 -14.85
CA GLU A 121 9.25 -1.12 -16.07
C GLU A 121 7.78 -0.81 -15.80
N ASN A 122 7.26 -1.24 -14.64
CA ASN A 122 5.84 -1.13 -14.29
C ASN A 122 5.55 -0.21 -13.09
N VAL A 123 6.56 0.25 -12.35
CA VAL A 123 6.40 1.12 -11.18
C VAL A 123 5.58 2.37 -11.47
N ASP A 124 5.78 2.97 -12.65
CA ASP A 124 5.05 4.16 -13.12
C ASP A 124 3.53 4.00 -13.10
N ILE A 125 3.00 2.77 -13.26
CA ILE A 125 1.57 2.49 -13.20
C ILE A 125 1.04 2.86 -11.81
N PHE A 126 1.74 2.38 -10.78
CA PHE A 126 1.36 2.55 -9.38
C PHE A 126 1.54 4.01 -8.92
N GLU A 127 2.62 4.67 -9.36
CA GLU A 127 2.86 6.08 -9.07
C GLU A 127 1.78 6.98 -9.69
N LYS A 128 1.39 6.75 -10.95
CA LYS A 128 0.34 7.52 -11.63
C LYS A 128 -1.03 7.35 -10.97
N ILE A 129 -1.35 6.15 -10.50
CA ILE A 129 -2.57 5.87 -9.75
C ILE A 129 -2.52 6.51 -8.35
N GLY A 130 -1.32 6.72 -7.83
CA GLY A 130 -1.06 7.32 -6.52
C GLY A 130 -1.28 6.33 -5.39
N VAL A 131 -0.85 5.08 -5.55
CA VAL A 131 -0.85 4.10 -4.45
C VAL A 131 0.00 4.62 -3.29
N GLY A 132 -0.37 4.26 -2.08
CA GLY A 132 0.30 4.69 -0.85
C GLY A 132 -0.41 4.10 0.35
N ASP A 133 -0.29 4.77 1.50
CA ASP A 133 -0.96 4.34 2.74
C ASP A 133 -2.48 4.22 2.54
N SER A 134 -2.93 2.99 2.33
CA SER A 134 -4.29 2.72 1.89
C SER A 134 -5.30 3.21 2.92
N LYS A 135 -4.94 3.21 4.20
CA LYS A 135 -5.78 3.62 5.34
C LYS A 135 -6.26 5.08 5.22
N LYS A 136 -5.58 5.91 4.42
CA LYS A 136 -5.97 7.30 4.12
C LYS A 136 -7.02 7.42 3.02
N PHE A 137 -7.28 6.35 2.28
CA PHE A 137 -8.27 6.34 1.20
C PHE A 137 -9.63 5.83 1.68
N SER A 138 -10.68 6.52 1.23
CA SER A 138 -12.07 6.07 1.39
C SER A 138 -12.32 4.80 0.58
N ASP A 139 -13.35 4.03 0.94
CA ASP A 139 -13.72 2.82 0.19
C ASP A 139 -14.02 3.13 -1.29
N LYS A 140 -14.64 4.27 -1.57
CA LYS A 140 -14.88 4.72 -2.95
C LYS A 140 -13.57 4.89 -3.71
N LYS A 141 -12.59 5.57 -3.11
CA LYS A 141 -11.27 5.79 -3.74
C LYS A 141 -10.52 4.47 -3.92
N ILE A 142 -10.60 3.56 -2.95
CA ILE A 142 -10.03 2.22 -3.07
C ILE A 142 -10.64 1.46 -4.25
N ILE A 143 -11.97 1.46 -4.41
CA ILE A 143 -12.62 0.83 -5.55
C ILE A 143 -12.17 1.47 -6.86
N GLU A 144 -12.10 2.81 -6.94
CA GLU A 144 -11.59 3.50 -8.14
C GLU A 144 -10.16 3.11 -8.50
N MET A 145 -9.27 2.96 -7.50
CA MET A 145 -7.89 2.51 -7.72
C MET A 145 -7.83 1.03 -8.09
N TYR A 146 -8.62 0.19 -7.42
CA TYR A 146 -8.74 -1.23 -7.73
C TYR A 146 -9.21 -1.47 -9.16
N GLU A 147 -10.22 -0.73 -9.64
CA GLU A 147 -10.71 -0.87 -11.02
C GLU A 147 -9.64 -0.48 -12.07
N GLN A 148 -8.67 0.37 -11.72
CA GLN A 148 -7.53 0.70 -12.57
C GLN A 148 -6.42 -0.35 -12.51
N LEU A 149 -6.33 -1.13 -11.42
CA LEU A 149 -5.27 -2.11 -11.17
C LEU A 149 -5.70 -3.57 -11.40
N LYS A 150 -7.00 -3.87 -11.47
CA LYS A 150 -7.51 -5.25 -11.53
C LYS A 150 -7.04 -6.06 -12.75
N ASP A 151 -6.62 -5.37 -13.81
CA ASP A 151 -6.13 -6.00 -15.04
C ASP A 151 -4.59 -6.09 -15.06
N TYR A 152 -3.92 -5.63 -14.00
CA TYR A 152 -2.49 -5.83 -13.82
C TYR A 152 -2.18 -7.31 -13.61
N GLU A 153 -1.25 -7.87 -14.38
CA GLU A 153 -1.08 -9.32 -14.44
C GLU A 153 -0.26 -9.93 -13.30
N TYR A 154 0.52 -9.11 -12.57
CA TYR A 154 1.47 -9.60 -11.56
C TYR A 154 1.00 -9.33 -10.12
N TYR A 155 -0.29 -9.54 -9.85
CA TYR A 155 -0.79 -9.64 -8.48
C TYR A 155 -1.50 -10.98 -8.25
N TYR A 156 -1.40 -11.48 -7.03
CA TYR A 156 -1.85 -12.81 -6.66
C TYR A 156 -2.66 -12.73 -5.38
N VAL A 157 -3.82 -13.36 -5.37
CA VAL A 157 -4.82 -13.19 -4.32
C VAL A 157 -5.13 -14.51 -3.65
N SER A 158 -5.13 -14.53 -2.32
CA SER A 158 -5.80 -15.55 -1.54
C SER A 158 -7.00 -14.94 -0.83
N ILE A 159 -8.20 -15.43 -1.15
CA ILE A 159 -9.46 -15.07 -0.50
C ILE A 159 -9.87 -16.24 0.38
N VAL A 160 -9.95 -16.02 1.69
CA VAL A 160 -10.40 -17.01 2.66
C VAL A 160 -11.78 -16.59 3.15
N MET A 161 -12.80 -17.28 2.67
CA MET A 161 -14.20 -17.01 3.05
C MET A 161 -14.46 -17.41 4.51
N PRO A 162 -15.49 -16.86 5.18
CA PRO A 162 -15.73 -17.08 6.61
C PRO A 162 -15.78 -18.55 7.06
N VAL A 163 -16.35 -19.42 6.24
CA VAL A 163 -16.41 -20.87 6.50
C VAL A 163 -15.01 -21.48 6.47
N GLU A 164 -14.24 -21.22 5.42
CA GLU A 164 -12.85 -21.68 5.26
C GLU A 164 -11.94 -21.12 6.35
N TYR A 165 -12.12 -19.85 6.71
CA TYR A 165 -11.38 -19.19 7.78
C TYR A 165 -11.55 -19.95 9.10
N SER A 166 -12.77 -20.37 9.41
CA SER A 166 -13.08 -21.09 10.63
C SER A 166 -12.42 -22.48 10.66
N ASP A 167 -12.33 -23.15 9.51
CA ASP A 167 -11.70 -24.46 9.39
C ASP A 167 -10.16 -24.36 9.46
N LEU A 168 -9.57 -23.42 8.72
CA LEU A 168 -8.13 -23.13 8.80
C LEU A 168 -7.70 -22.69 10.20
N GLN A 169 -8.54 -21.93 10.91
CA GLN A 169 -8.22 -21.52 12.27
C GLN A 169 -8.24 -22.71 13.24
N LYS A 170 -9.17 -23.66 13.07
CA LYS A 170 -9.17 -24.90 13.88
C LYS A 170 -7.95 -25.75 13.57
N GLU A 171 -7.60 -25.88 12.30
CA GLU A 171 -6.43 -26.65 11.86
C GLU A 171 -5.12 -26.08 12.39
N THR A 172 -4.93 -24.76 12.27
CA THR A 172 -3.71 -24.07 12.71
C THR A 172 -3.64 -23.85 14.21
N GLY A 173 -4.79 -23.80 14.90
CA GLY A 173 -4.91 -23.43 16.31
C GLY A 173 -4.51 -21.98 16.63
N ASN A 174 -4.06 -21.21 15.64
CA ASN A 174 -3.49 -19.87 15.82
C ASN A 174 -3.69 -19.00 14.56
N VAL A 175 -4.40 -17.89 14.72
CA VAL A 175 -4.68 -16.94 13.62
C VAL A 175 -3.40 -16.37 13.00
N ALA A 176 -2.32 -16.20 13.77
CA ALA A 176 -1.05 -15.74 13.23
C ALA A 176 -0.40 -16.78 12.29
N ILE A 177 -0.61 -18.08 12.54
CA ILE A 177 -0.15 -19.16 11.65
C ILE A 177 -1.02 -19.21 10.40
N LEU A 178 -2.35 -19.06 10.54
CA LEU A 178 -3.25 -18.92 9.40
C LEU A 178 -2.80 -17.78 8.47
N LEU A 179 -2.52 -16.60 9.02
CA LEU A 179 -2.01 -15.47 8.24
C LEU A 179 -0.68 -15.80 7.57
N ALA A 180 0.28 -16.34 8.31
CA ALA A 180 1.57 -16.75 7.75
C ALA A 180 1.41 -17.73 6.57
N ARG A 181 0.50 -18.70 6.67
CA ARG A 181 0.18 -19.63 5.56
C ARG A 181 -0.42 -18.93 4.35
N GLN A 182 -1.32 -17.98 4.55
CA GLN A 182 -1.93 -17.25 3.44
C GLN A 182 -0.96 -16.27 2.77
N HIS A 183 -0.06 -15.63 3.53
CA HIS A 183 1.03 -14.84 2.96
C HIS A 183 2.00 -15.74 2.17
N SER A 184 2.43 -16.86 2.75
CA SER A 184 3.26 -17.85 2.06
C SER A 184 2.61 -18.31 0.75
N LYS A 185 1.31 -18.61 0.76
CA LYS A 185 0.56 -19.02 -0.44
C LYS A 185 0.66 -17.98 -1.58
N VAL A 186 0.41 -16.70 -1.32
CA VAL A 186 0.49 -15.67 -2.37
C VAL A 186 1.93 -15.37 -2.79
N ILE A 187 2.91 -15.57 -1.92
CA ILE A 187 4.33 -15.48 -2.25
C ILE A 187 4.73 -16.61 -3.21
N GLU A 188 4.37 -17.86 -2.90
CA GLU A 188 4.65 -19.01 -3.77
C GLU A 188 3.95 -18.88 -5.13
N MET A 189 2.69 -18.41 -5.15
CA MET A 189 1.98 -18.11 -6.40
C MET A 189 2.74 -17.08 -7.23
N GLY A 190 3.18 -15.98 -6.60
CA GLY A 190 3.86 -14.90 -7.30
C GLY A 190 5.23 -15.27 -7.81
N LEU A 191 6.09 -15.83 -6.96
CA LEU A 191 7.42 -16.29 -7.35
C LEU A 191 7.34 -17.40 -8.42
N GLY A 192 6.32 -18.27 -8.33
CA GLY A 192 6.11 -19.35 -9.29
C GLY A 192 5.73 -18.86 -10.68
N ASP A 193 4.75 -17.95 -10.77
CA ASP A 193 4.33 -17.37 -12.04
C ASP A 193 5.46 -16.55 -12.67
N LEU A 194 6.10 -15.66 -11.91
CA LEU A 194 7.23 -14.85 -12.38
C LEU A 194 8.36 -15.71 -12.93
N LYS A 195 8.74 -16.77 -12.20
CA LYS A 195 9.75 -17.73 -12.66
C LYS A 195 9.34 -18.43 -13.96
N SER A 196 8.06 -18.81 -14.09
CA SER A 196 7.55 -19.47 -15.31
C SER A 196 7.61 -18.55 -16.54
N LYS A 197 7.54 -17.23 -16.32
CA LYS A 197 7.64 -16.18 -17.35
C LYS A 197 9.08 -15.69 -17.57
N ASN A 198 10.08 -16.29 -16.92
CA ASN A 198 11.49 -15.85 -16.92
C ASN A 198 11.68 -14.42 -16.40
N ILE A 199 10.87 -14.00 -15.42
CA ILE A 199 11.01 -12.72 -14.73
C ILE A 199 11.73 -12.95 -13.41
N GLU A 200 12.84 -12.24 -13.20
CA GLU A 200 13.63 -12.36 -11.97
C GLU A 200 12.99 -11.57 -10.82
N CYS A 201 12.79 -12.24 -9.69
CA CYS A 201 12.30 -11.65 -8.46
C CYS A 201 12.90 -12.41 -7.28
N ASN A 202 13.89 -11.80 -6.62
CA ASN A 202 14.60 -12.42 -5.51
C ASN A 202 14.20 -11.84 -4.15
N THR A 203 13.43 -10.76 -4.12
CA THR A 203 13.09 -10.02 -2.89
C THR A 203 11.59 -10.02 -2.67
N VAL A 204 11.18 -10.21 -1.41
CA VAL A 204 9.79 -10.10 -0.96
C VAL A 204 9.73 -9.19 0.26
N VAL A 205 8.94 -8.14 0.17
CA VAL A 205 8.68 -7.18 1.26
C VAL A 205 7.30 -7.45 1.85
N ILE A 206 7.22 -7.54 3.17
CA ILE A 206 5.98 -7.94 3.87
C ILE A 206 5.73 -6.96 5.02
N ASP A 207 4.51 -6.40 5.10
CA ASP A 207 4.12 -5.62 6.28
C ASP A 207 4.03 -6.54 7.51
N GLN A 208 4.61 -6.09 8.61
CA GLN A 208 4.80 -6.94 9.77
C GLN A 208 3.47 -7.18 10.52
N PHE A 209 2.80 -8.30 10.26
CA PHE A 209 1.54 -8.69 10.92
C PHE A 209 1.73 -9.47 12.26
N SER A 210 2.98 -9.75 12.63
CA SER A 210 3.37 -10.67 13.71
C SER A 210 4.61 -10.17 14.46
N ASN A 211 4.58 -10.22 15.80
CA ASN A 211 5.75 -9.91 16.64
C ASN A 211 6.93 -10.88 16.44
N SER A 212 6.68 -12.05 15.86
CA SER A 212 7.70 -13.06 15.59
C SER A 212 7.90 -13.16 14.09
N LYS A 213 9.06 -12.67 13.62
CA LYS A 213 9.46 -12.75 12.21
C LYS A 213 9.59 -14.20 11.72
N SER A 214 9.87 -15.15 12.62
CA SER A 214 10.01 -16.57 12.28
C SER A 214 8.68 -17.25 11.90
N ARG A 215 7.53 -16.67 12.25
CA ARG A 215 6.23 -17.31 11.92
C ARG A 215 6.02 -17.47 10.43
N ILE A 216 6.29 -16.41 9.65
CA ILE A 216 6.17 -16.52 8.20
C ILE A 216 7.26 -17.41 7.62
N LEU A 217 8.51 -17.26 8.08
CA LEU A 217 9.65 -18.06 7.61
C LEU A 217 9.41 -19.57 7.75
N ASN A 218 8.75 -19.99 8.83
CA ASN A 218 8.41 -21.39 9.07
C ASN A 218 7.31 -21.93 8.15
N GLU A 219 6.46 -21.06 7.60
CA GLU A 219 5.37 -21.44 6.70
C GLU A 219 5.72 -21.22 5.23
N LEU A 220 6.89 -20.65 4.91
CA LEU A 220 7.34 -20.45 3.53
C LEU A 220 7.52 -21.80 2.80
N GLY A 221 7.04 -21.86 1.57
CA GLY A 221 7.31 -22.95 0.66
C GLY A 221 8.72 -22.88 0.07
N LYS A 222 8.98 -23.72 -0.94
CA LYS A 222 10.31 -23.85 -1.53
C LYS A 222 10.79 -22.57 -2.21
N MET A 223 9.89 -21.81 -2.82
CA MET A 223 10.27 -20.60 -3.55
C MET A 223 10.55 -19.46 -2.58
N GLY A 224 9.68 -19.25 -1.60
CA GLY A 224 9.86 -18.25 -0.56
C GLY A 224 11.11 -18.48 0.30
N GLN A 225 11.46 -19.73 0.58
CA GLN A 225 12.72 -20.07 1.27
C GLN A 225 13.98 -19.68 0.49
N GLY A 226 13.88 -19.57 -0.84
CA GLY A 226 14.97 -19.13 -1.71
C GLY A 226 15.00 -17.62 -1.97
N ALA A 227 14.01 -16.88 -1.48
CA ALA A 227 13.91 -15.43 -1.64
C ALA A 227 14.47 -14.70 -0.41
N ASP A 228 14.93 -13.48 -0.62
CA ASP A 228 15.27 -12.52 0.42
C ASP A 228 14.00 -11.88 0.98
N ILE A 229 13.67 -12.23 2.24
CA ILE A 229 12.44 -11.79 2.89
C ILE A 229 12.72 -10.60 3.79
N ASP A 230 12.28 -9.42 3.37
CA ASP A 230 12.29 -8.22 4.19
C ASP A 230 10.96 -8.07 4.93
N GLN A 231 11.05 -8.04 6.26
CA GLN A 231 9.93 -7.77 7.17
C GLN A 231 10.28 -6.58 8.04
N HIS A 232 9.57 -5.48 7.84
CA HIS A 232 9.70 -4.29 8.66
C HIS A 232 8.35 -3.63 8.91
N HIS A 233 8.31 -2.80 9.96
CA HIS A 233 7.15 -1.95 10.22
C HIS A 233 7.16 -0.77 9.24
N LYS A 234 5.98 -0.30 8.84
CA LYS A 234 5.78 0.71 7.80
C LYS A 234 6.04 0.22 6.38
N GLY A 235 5.71 -1.06 6.13
CA GLY A 235 5.76 -1.62 4.79
C GLY A 235 4.95 -0.79 3.78
N GLU A 236 3.94 -0.02 4.20
CA GLU A 236 3.19 0.88 3.31
C GLU A 236 4.01 2.00 2.64
N SER A 237 5.25 2.23 3.09
CA SER A 237 6.19 3.12 2.40
C SER A 237 6.85 2.48 1.18
N ASP A 238 6.82 1.16 1.09
CA ASP A 238 7.20 0.40 -0.08
C ASP A 238 6.05 0.38 -1.10
N ILE A 239 6.38 0.59 -2.37
CA ILE A 239 5.37 0.75 -3.42
C ILE A 239 4.65 -0.56 -3.76
N ALA A 240 5.35 -1.71 -3.68
CA ALA A 240 4.73 -2.99 -3.95
C ALA A 240 3.80 -3.41 -2.82
N VAL A 241 4.16 -3.14 -1.56
CA VAL A 241 3.29 -3.37 -0.40
C VAL A 241 2.09 -2.42 -0.44
N ALA A 242 2.29 -1.14 -0.78
CA ALA A 242 1.20 -0.19 -0.95
C ALA A 242 0.22 -0.62 -2.07
N ALA A 243 0.74 -1.12 -3.19
CA ALA A 243 -0.07 -1.68 -4.27
C ALA A 243 -0.87 -2.92 -3.80
N ALA A 244 -0.20 -3.86 -3.13
CA ALA A 244 -0.84 -5.03 -2.54
C ALA A 244 -1.95 -4.65 -1.56
N SER A 245 -1.74 -3.61 -0.74
CA SER A 245 -2.74 -3.08 0.20
C SER A 245 -4.00 -2.57 -0.49
N VAL A 246 -3.82 -1.76 -1.55
CA VAL A 246 -4.93 -1.23 -2.35
C VAL A 246 -5.71 -2.37 -3.02
N LEU A 247 -4.99 -3.32 -3.63
CA LEU A 247 -5.57 -4.49 -4.28
C LEU A 247 -6.34 -5.37 -3.29
N ALA A 248 -5.76 -5.67 -2.13
CA ALA A 248 -6.38 -6.47 -1.07
C ALA A 248 -7.68 -5.82 -0.58
N ARG A 249 -7.66 -4.50 -0.31
CA ARG A 249 -8.86 -3.77 0.08
C ARG A 249 -9.90 -3.72 -1.02
N GLY A 250 -9.50 -3.55 -2.28
CA GLY A 250 -10.38 -3.58 -3.43
C GLY A 250 -11.13 -4.91 -3.55
N VAL A 251 -10.38 -6.03 -3.52
CA VAL A 251 -10.94 -7.38 -3.52
C VAL A 251 -11.86 -7.60 -2.34
N PHE A 252 -11.45 -7.22 -1.12
CA PHE A 252 -12.30 -7.36 0.07
C PHE A 252 -13.64 -6.64 -0.07
N LEU A 253 -13.64 -5.40 -0.56
CA LEU A 253 -14.87 -4.64 -0.77
C LEU A 253 -15.77 -5.29 -1.84
N LYS A 254 -15.19 -5.83 -2.91
CA LYS A 254 -15.94 -6.59 -3.94
C LYS A 254 -16.55 -7.86 -3.39
N GLU A 255 -15.83 -8.61 -2.55
CA GLU A 255 -16.37 -9.81 -1.90
C GLU A 255 -17.46 -9.48 -0.89
N MET A 256 -17.31 -8.39 -0.13
CA MET A 256 -18.36 -7.87 0.74
C MET A 256 -19.61 -7.48 -0.04
N GLU A 257 -19.46 -6.84 -1.21
CA GLU A 257 -20.57 -6.49 -2.09
C GLU A 257 -21.27 -7.75 -2.63
N LYS A 258 -20.52 -8.75 -3.11
CA LYS A 258 -21.06 -10.04 -3.57
C LYS A 258 -21.86 -10.74 -2.48
N MET A 259 -21.31 -10.82 -1.26
CA MET A 259 -21.97 -11.39 -0.10
C MET A 259 -23.25 -10.62 0.26
N SER A 260 -23.19 -9.29 0.23
CA SER A 260 -24.34 -8.42 0.50
C SER A 260 -25.47 -8.63 -0.50
N LYS A 261 -25.14 -8.78 -1.79
CA LYS A 261 -26.10 -9.09 -2.85
C LYS A 261 -26.69 -10.49 -2.69
N ALA A 262 -25.87 -11.49 -2.39
CA ALA A 262 -26.32 -12.87 -2.24
C ALA A 262 -27.35 -13.03 -1.11
N TYR A 263 -27.16 -12.32 0.00
CA TYR A 263 -28.11 -12.35 1.12
C TYR A 263 -29.20 -11.28 1.02
N GLY A 264 -29.00 -10.19 0.26
CA GLY A 264 -29.86 -9.00 0.36
C GLY A 264 -29.77 -8.40 1.77
N PHE A 265 -28.55 -8.29 2.29
CA PHE A 265 -28.24 -7.84 3.64
C PHE A 265 -26.97 -6.98 3.63
N ASP A 266 -26.96 -5.88 4.37
CA ASP A 266 -25.79 -5.01 4.48
C ASP A 266 -24.89 -5.47 5.63
N PHE A 267 -23.64 -5.78 5.32
CA PHE A 267 -22.66 -6.29 6.28
C PHE A 267 -21.67 -5.19 6.68
N PRO A 268 -21.74 -4.65 7.91
CA PRO A 268 -20.79 -3.65 8.36
C PRO A 268 -19.41 -4.27 8.59
N LYS A 269 -18.37 -3.48 8.31
CA LYS A 269 -16.97 -3.79 8.66
C LYS A 269 -16.74 -3.71 10.18
N GLY A 270 -15.62 -4.23 10.65
CA GLY A 270 -15.23 -4.25 12.06
C GLY A 270 -15.82 -5.42 12.85
N ALA A 271 -15.63 -5.41 14.17
CA ALA A 271 -15.98 -6.54 15.03
C ALA A 271 -16.92 -6.22 16.21
N THR A 272 -16.91 -4.99 16.73
CA THR A 272 -17.65 -4.67 17.96
C THR A 272 -19.02 -4.07 17.69
N HIS A 273 -19.10 -3.04 16.84
CA HIS A 273 -20.37 -2.35 16.54
C HIS A 273 -21.32 -3.16 15.65
N VAL A 274 -20.86 -4.30 15.15
CA VAL A 274 -21.58 -5.18 14.22
C VAL A 274 -22.56 -6.13 14.91
N ILE A 275 -22.58 -6.21 16.25
CA ILE A 275 -23.43 -7.13 17.03
C ILE A 275 -24.92 -6.94 16.69
N GLY A 276 -25.38 -5.69 16.57
CA GLY A 276 -26.77 -5.39 16.20
C GLY A 276 -27.14 -6.00 14.85
N LYS A 277 -26.28 -5.83 13.85
CA LYS A 277 -26.44 -6.43 12.52
C LYS A 277 -26.33 -7.96 12.55
N GLY A 278 -25.48 -8.52 13.42
CA GLY A 278 -25.45 -9.96 13.68
C GLY A 278 -26.78 -10.51 14.19
N ASN A 279 -27.42 -9.82 15.14
CA ASN A 279 -28.73 -10.21 15.65
C ASN A 279 -29.81 -10.12 14.54
N GLU A 280 -29.80 -9.04 13.75
CA GLU A 280 -30.71 -8.89 12.60
C GLU A 280 -30.53 -10.02 11.58
N PHE A 281 -29.29 -10.38 11.26
CA PHE A 281 -28.97 -11.45 10.33
C PHE A 281 -29.46 -12.80 10.85
N VAL A 282 -29.17 -13.14 12.11
CA VAL A 282 -29.58 -14.41 12.73
C VAL A 282 -31.10 -14.52 12.83
N LYS A 283 -31.82 -13.43 13.10
CA LYS A 283 -33.30 -13.42 13.08
C LYS A 283 -33.87 -13.74 11.69
N LYS A 284 -33.19 -13.30 10.63
CA LYS A 284 -33.67 -13.45 9.25
C LYS A 284 -33.29 -14.79 8.61
N TYR A 285 -32.07 -15.27 8.86
CA TYR A 285 -31.50 -16.45 8.17
C TYR A 285 -31.17 -17.61 9.10
N GLY A 286 -31.26 -17.42 10.42
CA GLY A 286 -30.93 -18.42 11.42
C GLY A 286 -29.45 -18.43 11.83
N MET A 287 -29.17 -18.98 13.02
CA MET A 287 -27.83 -19.01 13.60
C MET A 287 -26.84 -19.83 12.77
N SER A 288 -27.31 -20.90 12.12
CA SER A 288 -26.48 -21.80 11.31
C SER A 288 -25.86 -21.10 10.10
N GLU A 289 -26.51 -20.07 9.55
CA GLU A 289 -26.03 -19.33 8.39
C GLU A 289 -24.87 -18.38 8.71
N LEU A 290 -24.67 -18.05 9.99
CA LEU A 290 -23.63 -17.11 10.40
C LEU A 290 -22.22 -17.57 10.00
N LYS A 291 -21.99 -18.90 9.94
CA LYS A 291 -20.71 -19.49 9.53
C LYS A 291 -20.32 -19.16 8.08
N ASN A 292 -21.29 -18.84 7.23
CA ASN A 292 -21.08 -18.54 5.81
C ASN A 292 -20.67 -17.08 5.60
N VAL A 293 -21.04 -16.19 6.53
CA VAL A 293 -20.86 -14.73 6.39
C VAL A 293 -19.92 -14.13 7.43
N ALA A 294 -19.63 -14.82 8.53
CA ALA A 294 -18.85 -14.30 9.64
C ALA A 294 -17.81 -15.28 10.21
N LYS A 295 -16.72 -14.71 10.72
CA LYS A 295 -15.64 -15.43 11.41
C LYS A 295 -16.11 -15.83 12.81
N ILE A 296 -16.84 -16.94 12.91
CA ILE A 296 -17.60 -17.32 14.11
C ILE A 296 -16.75 -17.58 15.37
N SER A 297 -15.44 -17.74 15.24
CA SER A 297 -14.50 -17.85 16.35
C SER A 297 -14.32 -16.55 17.16
N PHE A 298 -14.76 -15.41 16.62
CA PHE A 298 -14.65 -14.13 17.29
C PHE A 298 -15.51 -14.08 18.55
N LYS A 299 -15.07 -13.32 19.55
CA LYS A 299 -15.87 -13.04 20.77
C LYS A 299 -17.23 -12.42 20.42
N THR A 300 -17.31 -11.67 19.31
CA THR A 300 -18.53 -11.09 18.76
C THR A 300 -19.67 -12.11 18.66
N THR A 301 -19.38 -13.34 18.22
CA THR A 301 -20.40 -14.41 18.09
C THR A 301 -21.09 -14.72 19.40
N LYS A 302 -20.37 -14.67 20.53
CA LYS A 302 -20.96 -14.94 21.86
C LYS A 302 -21.96 -13.86 22.29
N ALA A 303 -21.85 -12.66 21.73
CA ALA A 303 -22.75 -11.55 22.02
C ALA A 303 -23.97 -11.51 21.10
N ILE A 304 -23.99 -12.32 20.03
CA ILE A 304 -25.12 -12.42 19.10
C ILE A 304 -26.22 -13.27 19.73
N LYS A 305 -27.45 -12.76 19.66
CA LYS A 305 -28.66 -13.33 20.23
C LYS A 305 -29.76 -13.44 19.17
N ILE A 306 -30.63 -14.43 19.34
CA ILE A 306 -31.89 -14.58 18.60
C ILE A 306 -32.90 -13.57 19.15
#